data_AF-A0A5K1DXU4-F1
#
_entry.id   AF-A0A5K1DXU4-F1
#
_cell.length_a   1.000
_cell.length_b   1.000
_cell.length_c   1.000
_cell.angle_alpha   90.00
_cell.angle_beta   90.00
_cell.angle_gamma   90.00
#
_symmetry.space_group_name_H-M   'P 1'
#
loop_
_entity.id
_entity.type
_entity.pdbx_description
1 polymer ?
#
loop_
_entity_poly.entity_id
_entity_poly.type
_entity_poly.pdbx_seq_one_letter_code
_entity_poly.pdbx_strand_id
1 'polypeptide(L)' 'TLTTLKGVSGIGFDLVRGEKTLDTIRRFGFPANKYLFAGVVDGRNIWANDLDASLRTLKTLEGIVGK' A
#
# COMPACT_ATOMS: atom_id res chain seq x y z
N THR A 1 -13.02 6.26 -8.53
CA THR A 1 -11.71 5.56 -8.54
C THR A 1 -11.88 4.21 -7.85
N LEU A 2 -10.97 3.23 -8.00
CA LEU A 2 -11.09 1.93 -7.28
C LEU A 2 -11.31 2.10 -5.76
N THR A 3 -10.74 3.17 -5.19
CA THR A 3 -10.87 3.60 -3.80
C THR A 3 -12.26 4.09 -3.37
N THR A 4 -13.19 4.30 -4.31
CA THR A 4 -14.54 4.82 -4.03
C THR A 4 -15.64 3.80 -4.29
N LEU A 5 -15.29 2.54 -4.62
CA LEU A 5 -16.27 1.49 -4.87
C LEU A 5 -17.08 1.17 -3.60
N LYS A 6 -18.41 1.07 -3.77
CA LYS A 6 -19.35 0.66 -2.71
C LYS A 6 -19.24 -0.86 -2.49
N GLY A 7 -19.46 -1.30 -1.25
CA GLY A 7 -19.39 -2.73 -0.88
C GLY A 7 -17.97 -3.29 -0.72
N VAL A 8 -16.93 -2.50 -1.02
CA VAL A 8 -15.53 -2.90 -0.83
C VAL A 8 -14.99 -2.35 0.49
N SER A 9 -14.53 -3.21 1.38
CA SER A 9 -13.97 -2.80 2.69
C SER A 9 -12.46 -2.66 2.70
N GLY A 10 -11.75 -3.23 1.72
CA GLY A 10 -10.28 -3.18 1.66
C GLY A 10 -9.74 -3.25 0.24
N ILE A 11 -8.55 -2.70 0.03
CA ILE A 11 -7.94 -2.56 -1.29
C ILE A 11 -6.47 -2.99 -1.20
N GLY A 12 -6.08 -3.92 -2.07
CA GLY A 12 -4.70 -4.34 -2.23
C GLY A 12 -4.01 -3.58 -3.34
N PHE A 13 -2.79 -3.12 -3.06
CA PHE A 13 -1.90 -2.54 -4.07
C PHE A 13 -0.58 -3.29 -4.13
N ASP A 14 -0.10 -3.52 -5.35
CA ASP A 14 1.27 -3.93 -5.62
C ASP A 14 2.17 -2.71 -5.43
N LEU A 15 3.01 -2.74 -4.38
CA LEU A 15 3.98 -1.69 -4.06
C LEU A 15 5.42 -2.13 -4.35
N VAL A 16 5.61 -3.29 -4.99
CA VAL A 16 6.89 -3.72 -5.54
C VAL A 16 7.09 -3.09 -6.92
N ARG A 17 6.04 -3.04 -7.74
CA ARG A 17 6.09 -2.51 -9.11
C ARG A 17 5.23 -1.25 -9.30
N GLY A 18 4.42 -0.89 -8.31
CA GLY A 18 3.49 0.23 -8.38
C GLY A 18 4.02 1.53 -7.77
N GLU A 19 5.19 2.02 -8.20
CA GLU A 19 5.82 3.23 -7.64
C GLU A 19 4.86 4.44 -7.62
N LYS A 20 4.09 4.63 -8.70
CA LYS A 20 3.09 5.72 -8.81
C LYS A 20 1.96 5.62 -7.77
N THR A 21 1.64 4.41 -7.31
CA THR A 21 0.56 4.18 -6.34
C THR A 21 0.94 4.74 -4.98
N LEU A 22 2.19 4.54 -4.56
CA LEU A 22 2.70 5.08 -3.30
C LEU A 22 2.67 6.61 -3.30
N ASP A 23 3.11 7.24 -4.38
CA ASP A 23 3.08 8.71 -4.53
C ASP A 23 1.64 9.25 -4.53
N THR A 24 0.70 8.51 -5.13
CA THR A 24 -0.72 8.89 -5.12
C THR A 24 -1.28 8.87 -3.70
N ILE A 25 -0.98 7.83 -2.91
CA ILE A 25 -1.42 7.73 -1.51
C ILE A 25 -0.78 8.85 -0.67
N ARG A 26 0.50 9.14 -0.87
CA ARG A 26 1.20 10.25 -0.19
C ARG A 26 0.58 11.61 -0.48
N ARG A 27 0.19 11.85 -1.74
CA ARG A 27 -0.33 13.15 -2.19
C ARG A 27 -1.79 13.37 -1.83
N PHE A 28 -2.62 12.33 -1.91
CA PHE A 28 -4.08 12.46 -1.82
C PHE A 28 -4.68 11.75 -0.60
N GLY A 29 -3.87 11.04 0.18
CA GLY A 29 -4.33 10.24 1.30
C GLY A 29 -4.97 8.92 0.88
N PHE A 30 -5.67 8.29 1.82
CA PHE A 30 -6.41 7.05 1.61
C PHE A 30 -7.79 7.13 2.28
N PRO A 31 -8.84 6.47 1.75
CA PRO A 31 -10.17 6.52 2.38
C PRO A 31 -10.14 5.94 3.79
N ALA A 32 -10.56 6.74 4.78
CA ALA A 32 -10.53 6.37 6.20
C ALA A 32 -11.43 5.17 6.56
N ASN A 33 -12.40 4.83 5.71
CA ASN A 33 -13.32 3.71 5.94
C ASN A 33 -12.92 2.43 5.17
N LYS A 34 -11.67 2.35 4.70
CA LYS A 34 -11.17 1.18 3.97
C LYS A 34 -9.82 0.75 4.52
N TYR A 35 -9.59 -0.56 4.50
CA TYR A 35 -8.29 -1.14 4.81
C TYR A 35 -7.35 -1.06 3.60
N LEU A 36 -6.09 -0.70 3.84
CA LEU A 36 -5.02 -0.79 2.84
C LEU A 36 -4.26 -2.11 3.03
N PHE A 37 -4.18 -2.93 1.99
CA PHE A 37 -3.31 -4.09 1.92
C PHE A 37 -2.07 -3.73 1.07
N ALA A 38 -0.95 -3.48 1.75
CA ALA A 38 0.31 -3.04 1.14
C ALA A 38 1.14 -4.23 0.67
N GLY A 39 1.10 -4.55 -0.62
CA GLY A 39 1.90 -5.63 -1.22
C GLY A 39 3.35 -5.20 -1.43
N VAL A 40 4.18 -5.31 -0.38
CA VAL A 40 5.61 -4.93 -0.39
C VAL A 40 6.57 -6.11 -0.56
N VAL A 41 6.07 -7.34 -0.50
CA VAL A 41 6.85 -8.57 -0.72
C VAL A 41 6.59 -9.07 -2.13
N ASP A 42 7.66 -9.27 -2.92
CA ASP A 42 7.52 -9.70 -4.32
C ASP A 42 7.22 -11.19 -4.43
N GLY A 43 5.93 -11.53 -4.60
CA GLY A 43 5.50 -12.90 -4.86
C GLY A 43 5.78 -13.41 -6.28
N ARG A 44 6.47 -12.64 -7.14
CA ARG A 44 6.78 -13.01 -8.53
C ARG A 44 8.26 -13.28 -8.78
N ASN A 45 9.08 -13.27 -7.74
CA ASN A 45 10.50 -13.62 -7.83
C ASN A 45 10.88 -14.55 -6.67
N ILE A 46 12.15 -14.97 -6.65
CA ILE A 46 12.70 -15.91 -5.66
C ILE A 46 13.63 -15.24 -4.65
N TRP A 47 13.77 -13.91 -4.71
CA TRP A 47 14.75 -13.18 -3.93
C TRP A 47 14.22 -12.90 -2.53
N ALA A 48 15.11 -12.92 -1.54
CA ALA A 48 14.77 -12.49 -0.20
C ALA A 48 14.34 -11.02 -0.21
N ASN A 49 13.29 -10.69 0.53
CA ASN A 49 12.80 -9.33 0.64
C ASN A 49 13.78 -8.45 1.45
N ASP A 50 13.99 -7.21 1.01
CA ASP A 50 14.61 -6.19 1.84
C ASP A 50 13.61 -5.73 2.91
N LEU A 51 13.68 -6.37 4.08
CA LEU A 51 12.76 -6.14 5.18
C LEU A 51 12.86 -4.71 5.74
N ASP A 52 14.04 -4.11 5.73
CA ASP A 52 14.24 -2.75 6.22
C ASP A 52 13.60 -1.73 5.28
N ALA A 53 13.74 -1.91 3.97
CA ALA A 53 13.03 -1.08 2.98
C ALA A 53 11.51 -1.25 3.07
N SER A 54 11.03 -2.48 3.19
CA SER A 54 9.60 -2.77 3.38
C SER A 54 9.06 -2.10 4.64
N LEU A 55 9.77 -2.20 5.77
CA LEU A 55 9.36 -1.59 7.03
C LEU A 55 9.30 -0.06 6.95
N ARG A 56 10.25 0.60 6.26
CA ARG A 56 10.21 2.06 6.03
C ARG A 56 8.97 2.47 5.23
N THR A 57 8.63 1.72 4.19
CA THR A 57 7.42 1.95 3.39
C THR A 57 6.16 1.76 4.23
N LEU A 58 6.07 0.67 5.00
CA LEU A 58 4.92 0.38 5.85
C LEU A 58 4.70 1.44 6.93
N LYS A 59 5.76 1.89 7.61
CA LYS A 59 5.68 3.00 8.58
C LYS A 59 5.19 4.31 7.95
N THR A 60 5.62 4.59 6.72
CA THR A 60 5.14 5.76 5.97
C THR A 60 3.64 5.65 5.70
N LEU A 61 3.17 4.46 5.31
CA LEU A 61 1.75 4.22 5.03
C LEU A 61 0.90 4.25 6.30
N GLU A 62 1.38 3.68 7.41
CA GLU A 62 0.73 3.73 8.72
C GLU A 62 0.49 5.19 9.16
N GLY A 63 1.47 6.08 8.94
CA GLY A 63 1.31 7.51 9.24
C GLY A 63 0.25 8.24 8.39
N ILE A 64 -0.10 7.71 7.22
CA ILE A 64 -1.09 8.31 6.30
C ILE A 64 -2.48 7.69 6.52
N VAL A 65 -2.55 6.37 6.67
CA VAL A 65 -3.81 5.60 6.72
C VAL A 65 -4.32 5.44 8.16
N GLY A 66 -3.42 5.41 9.14
CA GLY A 66 -3.72 4.94 10.49
C GLY A 66 -3.50 3.45 10.66
N LYS A 67 -3.69 2.98 11.89
CA LYS A 67 -3.66 1.55 12.25
C LYS A 67 -4.97 0.85 11.94
#